data_AF-A0ABC9EW01-F1
#
_entry.id   AF-A0ABC9EW01-F1
#
_cell.length_a   1.000
_cell.length_b   1.000
_cell.length_c   1.000
_cell.angle_alpha   90.00
_cell.angle_beta   90.00
_cell.angle_gamma   90.00
#
_symmetry.space_group_name_H-M   'P 1'
#
loop_
_entity.id
_entity.type
_entity.pdbx_description
1 polymer ?
#
loop_
_entity_poly.entity_id
_entity_poly.type
_entity_poly.pdbx_seq_one_letter_code
_entity_poly.pdbx_strand_id
1 'polypeptide(L)'
;MATVLSLMAYNYPPEKLNVYLSDDGGSILTFYALWETSSFAKHWLPFCRRYNVEPRSPAAYFAESEKPNDPRDLEEWSFVKGLYEGMTERIDSVVRSANVPEEIRENHRGFFEWNTGITSKDHQPIVQVLIHGKDRDAVDNEGNVLPTLVYMAREKRPQYHHNFKAGAMNALIRVSSVISNSPIILNVDCDMYSNNSDAIRDAMCFFLDQEMGHKIAFVQHPQNYNNMTKNNIYGNSFNVLNHVELRGFDGVGGPLYIGTGCFHRREVLCGRRFTNDYKEDWDRGIKEKIELSINQTEEKAKSLATCFCEHNTQWGNEIGVKYGCPVEDVITGLTIHCRGWKSVCNNPPREAFTGVGPTTLAQTILQHKRWSEGYESMDHALHVCHSCEEYLQCI
;
A
#
# COMPACT_ATOMS: atom_id res chain seq x y z
N MET A 1 2.39 0.13 12.20
CA MET A 1 3.64 0.78 11.73
C MET A 1 4.69 -0.20 11.21
N ALA A 2 4.80 -1.42 11.73
CA ALA A 2 5.74 -2.43 11.22
C ALA A 2 5.63 -2.67 9.70
N THR A 3 4.42 -2.64 9.13
CA THR A 3 4.19 -2.68 7.68
C THR A 3 4.93 -1.56 6.95
N VAL A 4 4.80 -0.30 7.38
CA VAL A 4 5.47 0.84 6.76
C VAL A 4 6.99 0.64 6.73
N LEU A 5 7.58 0.23 7.86
CA LEU A 5 9.02 -0.06 7.95
C LEU A 5 9.43 -1.19 6.99
N SER A 6 8.63 -2.25 6.89
CA SER A 6 8.89 -3.35 5.96
C SER A 6 8.87 -2.90 4.49
N LEU A 7 7.96 -1.98 4.14
CA LEU A 7 7.82 -1.46 2.77
C LEU A 7 8.87 -0.40 2.43
N MET A 8 9.51 0.22 3.42
CA MET A 8 10.65 1.10 3.21
C MET A 8 11.98 0.33 3.06
N ALA A 9 12.03 -0.93 3.48
CA ALA A 9 13.25 -1.73 3.56
C ALA A 9 13.38 -2.79 2.44
N TYR A 10 12.81 -2.53 1.26
CA TYR A 10 13.01 -3.40 0.09
C TYR A 10 14.44 -3.33 -0.44
N ASN A 11 14.88 -4.40 -1.10
CA ASN A 11 16.13 -4.45 -1.85
C ASN A 11 15.96 -3.74 -3.20
N TYR A 12 15.75 -2.42 -3.15
CA TYR A 12 15.53 -1.58 -4.32
C TYR A 12 16.12 -0.19 -4.07
N PRO A 13 16.57 0.55 -5.10
CA PRO A 13 17.16 1.88 -4.91
C PRO A 13 16.22 2.81 -4.11
N PRO A 14 16.64 3.31 -2.93
CA PRO A 14 15.78 4.11 -2.05
C PRO A 14 15.18 5.35 -2.70
N GLU A 15 15.91 5.99 -3.60
CA GLU A 15 15.49 7.17 -4.35
C GLU A 15 14.33 6.89 -5.33
N LYS A 16 14.06 5.62 -5.64
CA LYS A 16 12.93 5.18 -6.46
C LYS A 16 11.74 4.71 -5.61
N LEU A 17 11.93 4.53 -4.30
CA LEU A 17 10.89 4.08 -3.38
C LEU A 17 10.17 5.27 -2.76
N ASN A 18 8.84 5.21 -2.78
CA ASN A 18 7.96 6.23 -2.21
C ASN A 18 6.82 5.51 -1.49
N VAL A 19 6.73 5.69 -0.17
CA VAL A 19 5.75 5.04 0.69
C VAL A 19 4.71 6.06 1.13
N TYR A 20 3.45 5.72 0.91
CA TYR A 20 2.30 6.56 1.26
C TYR A 20 1.42 5.82 2.26
N LEU A 21 1.16 6.42 3.42
CA LEU A 21 0.18 5.93 4.37
C LEU A 21 -1.12 6.74 4.22
N SER A 22 -2.21 6.05 3.89
CA SER A 22 -3.56 6.64 3.95
C SER A 22 -4.19 6.34 5.31
N ASP A 23 -4.64 7.39 6.00
CA ASP A 23 -5.40 7.31 7.25
C ASP A 23 -6.79 7.89 7.04
N ASP A 24 -7.76 7.01 6.83
CA ASP A 24 -9.16 7.41 6.70
C ASP A 24 -9.72 7.99 8.01
N GLY A 25 -9.13 7.70 9.17
CA GLY A 25 -9.58 8.27 10.44
C GLY A 25 -9.12 9.71 10.65
N GLY A 26 -8.12 10.18 9.90
CA GLY A 26 -7.49 11.48 10.11
C GLY A 26 -7.00 11.64 11.54
N SER A 27 -6.40 10.61 12.13
CA SER A 27 -6.03 10.58 13.54
C SER A 27 -4.63 11.14 13.76
N ILE A 28 -4.52 12.14 14.66
CA ILE A 28 -3.22 12.67 15.11
C ILE A 28 -2.32 11.57 15.70
N LEU A 29 -2.91 10.52 16.28
CA LEU A 29 -2.17 9.40 16.86
C LEU A 29 -1.51 8.55 15.76
N THR A 30 -2.18 8.36 14.61
CA THR A 30 -1.59 7.68 13.45
C THR A 30 -0.43 8.49 12.88
N PHE A 31 -0.61 9.82 12.79
CA PHE A 31 0.44 10.72 12.32
C PHE A 31 1.64 10.71 13.28
N TYR A 32 1.42 10.78 14.60
CA TYR A 32 2.46 10.65 15.61
C TYR A 32 3.22 9.32 15.49
N ALA A 33 2.50 8.20 15.36
CA ALA A 33 3.12 6.90 15.20
C ALA A 33 3.97 6.81 13.92
N LEU A 34 3.54 7.47 12.82
CA LEU A 34 4.33 7.54 11.60
C LEU A 34 5.56 8.44 11.75
N TRP A 35 5.45 9.53 12.52
CA TRP A 35 6.57 10.41 12.84
C TRP A 35 7.64 9.69 13.68
N GLU A 36 7.26 8.97 14.72
CA GLU A 36 8.17 8.08 15.48
C GLU A 36 8.81 7.02 14.56
N THR A 37 8.00 6.43 13.67
CA THR A 37 8.45 5.45 12.67
C THR A 37 9.51 6.03 11.73
N SER A 38 9.34 7.28 11.29
CA SER A 38 10.31 7.96 10.41
C SER A 38 11.69 8.12 11.06
N SER A 39 11.71 8.34 12.38
CA SER A 39 12.95 8.43 13.16
C SER A 39 13.62 7.07 13.33
N PHE A 40 12.83 6.03 13.61
CA PHE A 40 13.36 4.66 13.72
C PHE A 40 13.85 4.11 12.38
N ALA A 41 13.24 4.49 11.25
CA ALA A 41 13.65 4.08 9.91
C ALA A 41 15.14 4.36 9.63
N LYS A 42 15.70 5.45 10.17
CA LYS A 42 17.13 5.81 10.07
C LYS A 42 18.09 4.78 10.67
N HIS A 43 17.59 3.90 11.53
CA HIS A 43 18.35 2.81 12.15
C HIS A 43 17.96 1.46 11.52
N TRP A 44 16.66 1.26 11.24
CA TRP A 44 16.15 0.00 10.73
C TRP A 44 16.59 -0.33 9.31
N LEU A 45 16.53 0.63 8.38
CA LEU A 45 16.89 0.43 6.98
C LEU A 45 18.36 0.02 6.79
N PRO A 46 19.35 0.73 7.38
CA PRO A 46 20.74 0.31 7.28
C PRO A 46 20.99 -1.06 7.92
N PHE A 47 20.41 -1.32 9.09
CA PHE A 47 20.47 -2.63 9.74
C PHE A 47 19.93 -3.75 8.82
N CYS A 48 18.78 -3.52 8.19
CA CYS A 48 18.19 -4.44 7.21
C CYS A 48 19.14 -4.76 6.06
N ARG A 49 19.84 -3.76 5.52
CA ARG A 49 20.78 -3.96 4.40
C ARG A 49 22.04 -4.71 4.83
N ARG A 50 22.64 -4.35 5.98
CA ARG A 50 23.88 -4.98 6.46
C ARG A 50 23.70 -6.45 6.82
N TYR A 51 22.59 -6.78 7.48
CA TYR A 51 22.36 -8.14 7.98
C TYR A 51 21.44 -8.97 7.08
N ASN A 52 21.06 -8.44 5.90
CA ASN A 52 20.12 -9.07 4.98
C ASN A 52 18.86 -9.63 5.69
N VAL A 53 18.29 -8.79 6.56
CA VAL A 53 17.19 -9.14 7.45
C VAL A 53 15.98 -9.66 6.68
N GLU A 54 15.43 -10.82 7.05
CA GLU A 54 14.12 -11.28 6.59
C GLU A 54 13.34 -11.91 7.76
N PRO A 55 12.03 -11.65 7.92
CA PRO A 55 11.21 -10.69 7.16
C PRO A 55 11.59 -9.22 7.42
N ARG A 56 11.18 -8.31 6.54
CA ARG A 56 11.48 -6.85 6.67
C ARG A 56 10.63 -6.13 7.72
N SER A 57 9.60 -6.79 8.24
CA SER A 57 8.82 -6.29 9.38
C SER A 57 9.62 -6.45 10.67
N PRO A 58 9.95 -5.37 11.41
CA PRO A 58 10.68 -5.49 12.68
C PRO A 58 9.88 -6.26 13.73
N ALA A 59 8.54 -6.14 13.72
CA ALA A 59 7.66 -6.89 14.61
C ALA A 59 7.79 -8.40 14.38
N ALA A 60 7.77 -8.84 13.12
CA ALA A 60 7.90 -10.26 12.78
C ALA A 60 9.34 -10.74 12.99
N TYR A 61 10.33 -9.97 12.54
CA TYR A 61 11.74 -10.29 12.69
C TYR A 61 12.11 -10.49 14.15
N PHE A 62 11.86 -9.53 15.05
CA PHE A 62 12.26 -9.67 16.45
C PHE A 62 11.44 -10.70 17.25
N ALA A 63 10.29 -11.14 16.73
CA ALA A 63 9.49 -12.22 17.33
C ALA A 63 10.02 -13.61 16.94
N GLU A 64 10.56 -13.76 15.73
CA GLU A 64 10.99 -15.03 15.16
C GLU A 64 12.51 -15.23 15.15
N SER A 65 13.29 -14.14 15.17
CA SER A 65 14.75 -14.20 15.00
C SER A 65 15.46 -14.81 16.20
N GLU A 66 16.37 -15.74 15.94
CA GLU A 66 17.39 -16.13 16.91
C GLU A 66 18.40 -14.99 17.11
N LYS A 67 18.95 -14.89 18.33
CA LYS A 67 19.98 -13.90 18.64
C LYS A 67 21.26 -14.23 17.87
N PRO A 68 21.98 -13.23 17.33
CA PRO A 68 23.29 -13.45 16.71
C PRO A 68 24.29 -14.06 17.70
N ASN A 69 25.15 -14.95 17.20
CA ASN A 69 26.22 -15.57 18.00
C ASN A 69 27.49 -14.69 18.06
N ASP A 70 27.75 -13.88 17.02
CA ASP A 70 28.88 -12.94 17.04
C ASP A 70 28.60 -11.80 18.04
N PRO A 71 29.53 -11.49 18.96
CA PRO A 71 29.30 -10.47 19.98
C PRO A 71 29.01 -9.07 19.42
N ARG A 72 29.61 -8.68 18.29
CA ARG A 72 29.39 -7.35 17.69
C ARG A 72 28.02 -7.28 17.05
N ASP A 73 27.65 -8.33 16.31
CA ASP A 73 26.32 -8.43 15.70
C ASP A 73 25.23 -8.48 16.78
N LEU A 74 25.50 -9.15 17.92
CA LEU A 74 24.58 -9.21 19.06
C LEU A 74 24.39 -7.85 19.74
N GLU A 75 25.46 -7.08 19.91
CA GLU A 75 25.40 -5.73 20.48
C GLU A 75 24.52 -4.83 19.62
N GLU A 76 24.74 -4.83 18.30
CA GLU A 76 23.95 -4.03 17.38
C GLU A 76 22.50 -4.51 17.27
N TRP A 77 22.27 -5.82 17.16
CA TRP A 77 20.92 -6.38 17.17
C TRP A 77 20.16 -5.96 18.43
N SER A 78 20.81 -6.00 19.60
CA SER A 78 20.22 -5.61 20.88
C SER A 78 19.93 -4.10 20.92
N PHE A 79 20.83 -3.28 20.38
CA PHE A 79 20.64 -1.84 20.27
C PHE A 79 19.44 -1.49 19.38
N VAL A 80 19.35 -2.06 18.18
CA VAL A 80 18.23 -1.81 17.25
C VAL A 80 16.92 -2.34 17.81
N LYS A 81 16.93 -3.50 18.47
CA LYS A 81 15.76 -4.03 19.17
C LYS A 81 15.29 -3.09 20.29
N GLY A 82 16.20 -2.57 21.11
CA GLY A 82 15.87 -1.60 22.16
C GLY A 82 15.28 -0.30 21.60
N LEU A 83 15.77 0.19 20.45
CA LEU A 83 15.17 1.33 19.76
C LEU A 83 13.75 1.05 19.25
N TYR A 84 13.51 -0.15 18.72
CA TYR A 84 12.18 -0.59 18.27
C TYR A 84 11.18 -0.70 19.42
N GLU A 85 11.60 -1.33 20.52
CA GLU A 85 10.80 -1.46 21.75
C GLU A 85 10.49 -0.08 22.34
N GLY A 86 11.51 0.79 22.47
CA GLY A 86 11.31 2.15 22.96
C GLY A 86 10.40 3.01 22.08
N MET A 87 10.46 2.86 20.74
CA MET A 87 9.52 3.50 19.82
C MET A 87 8.09 2.99 20.06
N THR A 88 7.91 1.68 20.20
CA THR A 88 6.60 1.06 20.42
C THR A 88 6.01 1.52 21.76
N GLU A 89 6.80 1.58 22.81
CA GLU A 89 6.38 2.08 24.12
C GLU A 89 5.93 3.54 24.09
N ARG A 90 6.65 4.41 23.37
CA ARG A 90 6.25 5.83 23.18
C ARG A 90 4.92 5.94 22.45
N ILE A 91 4.75 5.18 21.36
CA ILE A 91 3.49 5.10 20.61
C ILE A 91 2.36 4.63 21.51
N ASP A 92 2.54 3.52 22.23
CA ASP A 92 1.52 2.95 23.11
C ASP A 92 1.18 3.87 24.28
N SER A 93 2.14 4.63 24.80
CA SER A 93 1.90 5.63 25.83
C SER A 93 0.97 6.74 25.34
N VAL A 94 1.26 7.30 24.16
CA VAL A 94 0.46 8.36 23.54
C VAL A 94 -0.92 7.86 23.10
N VAL A 95 -1.00 6.62 22.59
CA VAL A 95 -2.29 6.00 22.26
C VAL A 95 -3.14 5.80 23.51
N ARG A 96 -2.55 5.35 24.62
CA ARG A 96 -3.25 5.17 25.91
C ARG A 96 -3.72 6.49 26.52
N SER A 97 -2.92 7.56 26.41
CA SER A 97 -3.31 8.89 26.88
C SER A 97 -4.27 9.60 25.93
N ALA A 98 -4.40 9.12 24.69
CA ALA A 98 -5.11 9.77 23.59
C ALA A 98 -4.65 11.21 23.33
N ASN A 99 -3.42 11.56 23.73
CA ASN A 99 -2.91 12.93 23.68
C ASN A 99 -1.43 12.95 23.29
N VAL A 100 -1.11 13.70 22.24
CA VAL A 100 0.27 13.97 21.82
C VAL A 100 0.78 15.17 22.63
N PRO A 101 1.88 15.04 23.41
CA PRO A 101 2.45 16.14 24.18
C PRO A 101 2.79 17.36 23.32
N GLU A 102 2.57 18.57 23.85
CA GLU A 102 2.80 19.82 23.09
C GLU A 102 4.25 19.98 22.63
N GLU A 103 5.21 19.60 23.49
CA GLU A 103 6.65 19.56 23.18
C GLU A 103 6.96 18.71 21.93
N ILE A 104 6.20 17.63 21.71
CA ILE A 104 6.34 16.78 20.52
C ILE A 104 5.71 17.45 19.31
N ARG A 105 4.58 18.14 19.49
CA ARG A 105 3.87 18.83 18.40
C ARG A 105 4.71 19.95 17.79
N GLU A 106 5.52 20.61 18.61
CA GLU A 106 6.46 21.65 18.16
C GLU A 106 7.58 21.09 17.24
N ASN A 107 7.90 19.79 17.34
CA ASN A 107 8.97 19.18 16.54
C ASN A 107 8.61 18.98 15.06
N HIS A 108 7.32 19.09 14.68
CA HIS A 108 6.92 18.94 13.28
C HIS A 108 5.66 19.75 12.96
N ARG A 109 5.78 20.69 12.00
CA ARG A 109 4.68 21.59 11.60
C ARG A 109 3.36 20.89 11.24
N GLY A 110 3.44 19.66 10.73
CA GLY A 110 2.27 18.85 10.40
C GLY A 110 1.32 18.59 11.57
N PHE A 111 1.78 18.63 12.82
CA PHE A 111 0.90 18.48 13.99
C PHE A 111 -0.11 19.63 14.15
N PHE A 112 0.11 20.78 13.50
CA PHE A 112 -0.80 21.91 13.50
C PHE A 112 -2.01 21.73 12.58
N GLU A 113 -2.03 20.68 11.74
CA GLU A 113 -3.19 20.33 10.92
C GLU A 113 -4.38 19.88 11.79
N TRP A 114 -4.13 19.38 13.01
CA TRP A 114 -5.14 18.98 13.97
C TRP A 114 -5.52 20.14 14.90
N ASN A 115 -6.37 21.05 14.38
CA ASN A 115 -6.96 22.14 15.14
C ASN A 115 -8.28 21.74 15.85
N THR A 116 -8.87 22.68 16.59
CA THR A 116 -10.11 22.45 17.34
C THR A 116 -11.29 22.19 16.42
N GLY A 117 -12.01 21.08 16.63
CA GLY A 117 -13.26 20.75 15.94
C GLY A 117 -13.15 19.68 14.86
N ILE A 118 -11.94 19.17 14.60
CA ILE A 118 -11.71 18.04 13.68
C ILE A 118 -12.26 16.74 14.27
N THR A 119 -12.95 15.97 13.43
CA THR A 119 -13.43 14.62 13.76
C THR A 119 -13.09 13.65 12.64
N SER A 120 -13.14 12.34 12.89
CA SER A 120 -12.91 11.32 11.86
C SER A 120 -13.95 11.30 10.71
N LYS A 121 -14.99 12.13 10.79
CA LYS A 121 -16.05 12.27 9.78
C LYS A 121 -16.11 13.69 9.17
N ASP A 122 -15.41 14.65 9.76
CA ASP A 122 -15.41 16.04 9.33
C ASP A 122 -14.04 16.66 9.59
N HIS A 123 -13.23 16.73 8.54
CA HIS A 123 -11.89 17.30 8.57
C HIS A 123 -11.42 17.66 7.15
N GLN A 124 -10.56 18.67 7.06
CA GLN A 124 -9.89 19.07 5.82
C GLN A 124 -8.92 17.96 5.33
N PRO A 125 -8.49 17.99 4.06
CA PRO A 125 -7.44 17.07 3.61
C PRO A 125 -6.12 17.43 4.30
N ILE A 126 -5.42 16.41 4.80
CA ILE A 126 -4.12 16.53 5.45
C ILE A 126 -3.13 15.72 4.62
N VAL A 127 -2.08 16.38 4.12
CA VAL A 127 -0.95 15.71 3.45
C VAL A 127 0.33 16.25 4.05
N GLN A 128 1.20 15.36 4.52
CA GLN A 128 2.47 15.71 5.14
C GLN A 128 3.58 14.80 4.60
N VAL A 129 4.64 15.40 4.08
CA VAL A 129 5.84 14.67 3.65
C VAL A 129 6.81 14.62 4.83
N LEU A 130 6.92 13.46 5.49
CA LEU A 130 7.81 13.29 6.65
C LEU A 130 9.27 13.07 6.25
N ILE A 131 9.47 12.37 5.13
CA ILE A 131 10.77 12.17 4.51
C ILE A 131 10.59 12.48 3.04
N HIS A 132 11.36 13.42 2.51
CA HIS A 132 11.41 13.68 1.08
C HIS A 132 12.70 13.11 0.53
N GLY A 133 12.67 11.94 -0.12
CA GLY A 133 13.88 11.20 -0.51
C GLY A 133 14.79 11.92 -1.54
N LYS A 134 14.39 13.10 -2.00
CA LYS A 134 15.21 13.97 -2.86
C LYS A 134 15.96 15.06 -2.08
N ASP A 135 15.60 15.28 -0.82
CA ASP A 135 16.29 16.25 0.03
C ASP A 135 17.65 15.70 0.46
N ARG A 136 18.63 16.60 0.59
CA ARG A 136 20.01 16.22 0.94
C ARG A 136 20.16 15.64 2.35
N ASP A 137 19.27 16.04 3.26
CA ASP A 137 19.22 15.60 4.65
C ASP A 137 18.29 14.39 4.88
N ALA A 138 17.60 13.91 3.83
CA ALA A 138 16.81 12.68 3.85
C ALA A 138 17.71 11.44 3.76
N VAL A 139 18.65 11.33 4.69
CA VAL A 139 19.60 10.23 4.81
C VAL A 139 19.45 9.50 6.14
N ASP A 140 19.82 8.23 6.15
CA ASP A 140 19.96 7.43 7.37
C ASP A 140 21.28 7.70 8.10
N ASN A 141 21.49 7.00 9.21
CA ASN A 141 22.67 7.20 10.05
C ASN A 141 23.99 6.76 9.40
N GLU A 142 23.93 6.09 8.25
CA GLU A 142 25.10 5.70 7.44
C GLU A 142 25.28 6.62 6.22
N GLY A 143 24.44 7.66 6.08
CA GLY A 143 24.49 8.61 4.97
C GLY A 143 23.83 8.12 3.68
N ASN A 144 23.07 7.01 3.71
CA ASN A 144 22.34 6.54 2.54
C ASN A 144 20.96 7.21 2.46
N VAL A 145 20.49 7.47 1.25
CA VAL A 145 19.17 8.07 1.01
C VAL A 145 18.04 7.23 1.60
N LEU A 146 17.08 7.89 2.24
CA LEU A 146 15.83 7.30 2.72
C LEU A 146 14.72 7.40 1.66
N PRO A 147 13.84 6.38 1.54
CA PRO A 147 12.63 6.48 0.72
C PRO A 147 11.74 7.64 1.14
N THR A 148 11.06 8.27 0.19
CA THR A 148 10.02 9.27 0.50
C THR A 148 8.93 8.64 1.36
N LEU A 149 8.52 9.31 2.43
CA LEU A 149 7.46 8.88 3.34
C LEU A 149 6.40 9.97 3.47
N VAL A 150 5.16 9.65 3.08
CA VAL A 150 4.04 10.60 3.04
C VAL A 150 2.88 10.09 3.88
N TYR A 151 2.39 10.95 4.77
CA TYR A 151 1.09 10.79 5.41
C TYR A 151 0.00 11.47 4.58
N MET A 152 -1.14 10.81 4.43
CA MET A 152 -2.33 11.38 3.83
C MET A 152 -3.57 11.00 4.63
N ALA A 153 -4.36 11.99 5.03
CA ALA A 153 -5.77 11.83 5.37
C ALA A 153 -6.58 12.65 4.36
N ARG A 154 -7.40 11.98 3.55
CA ARG A 154 -8.26 12.66 2.58
C ARG A 154 -9.37 13.44 3.27
N GLU A 155 -9.90 14.47 2.63
CA GLU A 155 -10.98 15.26 3.18
C GLU A 155 -12.20 14.38 3.49
N LYS A 156 -12.79 14.61 4.67
CA LYS A 156 -14.07 14.02 5.05
C LYS A 156 -15.06 15.12 5.39
N ARG A 157 -16.27 14.96 4.88
CA ARG A 157 -17.41 15.85 5.13
C ARG A 157 -18.65 14.98 5.31
N PRO A 158 -19.52 15.23 6.31
CA PRO A 158 -20.68 14.39 6.59
C PRO A 158 -21.64 14.22 5.41
N GLN A 159 -21.67 15.17 4.47
CA GLN A 159 -22.57 15.19 3.32
C GLN A 159 -22.06 14.37 2.13
N TYR A 160 -20.81 13.88 2.16
CA TYR A 160 -20.16 13.23 1.03
C TYR A 160 -19.84 11.77 1.35
N HIS A 161 -20.32 10.86 0.50
CA HIS A 161 -19.94 9.46 0.59
C HIS A 161 -18.48 9.28 0.19
N HIS A 162 -17.71 8.58 1.01
CA HIS A 162 -16.25 8.48 0.85
C HIS A 162 -15.79 7.16 0.23
N ASN A 163 -16.69 6.23 -0.14
CA ASN A 163 -16.32 5.01 -0.88
C ASN A 163 -15.23 4.15 -0.20
N PHE A 164 -15.14 4.18 1.14
CA PHE A 164 -14.24 3.34 1.94
C PHE A 164 -12.81 3.22 1.37
N LYS A 165 -12.27 2.01 1.26
CA LYS A 165 -10.91 1.72 0.77
C LYS A 165 -10.69 2.17 -0.67
N ALA A 166 -11.67 1.96 -1.57
CA ALA A 166 -11.58 2.41 -2.96
C ALA A 166 -11.31 3.92 -3.06
N GLY A 167 -12.05 4.73 -2.30
CA GLY A 167 -11.87 6.18 -2.29
C GLY A 167 -10.53 6.61 -1.68
N ALA A 168 -10.02 5.87 -0.70
CA ALA A 168 -8.70 6.11 -0.11
C ALA A 168 -7.58 5.83 -1.13
N MET A 169 -7.66 4.70 -1.83
CA MET A 169 -6.71 4.33 -2.89
C MET A 169 -6.75 5.33 -4.05
N ASN A 170 -7.94 5.78 -4.47
CA ASN A 170 -8.08 6.77 -5.53
C ASN A 170 -7.48 8.13 -5.16
N ALA A 171 -7.69 8.58 -3.91
CA ALA A 171 -7.02 9.78 -3.39
C ALA A 171 -5.49 9.62 -3.42
N LEU A 172 -4.95 8.47 -3.01
CA LEU A 172 -3.51 8.18 -3.08
C LEU A 172 -2.97 8.19 -4.52
N ILE A 173 -3.72 7.65 -5.50
CA ILE A 173 -3.30 7.69 -6.91
C ILE A 173 -3.16 9.14 -7.38
N ARG A 174 -4.12 10.00 -7.03
CA ARG A 174 -4.06 11.44 -7.37
C ARG A 174 -2.93 12.16 -6.63
N VAL A 175 -2.85 12.02 -5.32
CA VAL A 175 -1.83 12.66 -4.47
C VAL A 175 -0.41 12.27 -4.89
N SER A 176 -0.17 10.99 -5.11
CA SER A 176 1.16 10.51 -5.53
C SER A 176 1.59 11.06 -6.91
N SER A 177 0.64 11.44 -7.78
CA SER A 177 0.95 11.99 -9.12
C SER A 177 1.68 13.34 -9.09
N VAL A 178 1.49 14.13 -8.02
CA VAL A 178 2.16 15.44 -7.86
C VAL A 178 3.36 15.39 -6.91
N ILE A 179 3.61 14.25 -6.24
CA ILE A 179 4.74 14.06 -5.32
C ILE A 179 5.86 13.24 -5.96
N SER A 180 5.55 12.04 -6.47
CA SER A 180 6.55 11.12 -7.05
C SER A 180 6.26 10.79 -8.52
N ASN A 181 4.98 10.64 -8.86
CA ASN A 181 4.47 10.21 -10.16
C ASN A 181 5.04 8.85 -10.61
N SER A 182 5.28 7.92 -9.70
CA SER A 182 5.88 6.61 -10.03
C SER A 182 5.02 5.80 -11.03
N PRO A 183 5.62 5.12 -12.03
CA PRO A 183 4.89 4.35 -13.04
C PRO A 183 4.24 3.09 -12.48
N ILE A 184 4.80 2.50 -11.42
CA ILE A 184 4.26 1.32 -10.74
C ILE A 184 3.76 1.72 -9.35
N ILE A 185 2.61 1.17 -8.97
CA ILE A 185 1.96 1.36 -7.66
C ILE A 185 1.80 -0.01 -7.03
N LEU A 186 2.39 -0.21 -5.86
CA LEU A 186 2.13 -1.36 -5.00
C LEU A 186 1.07 -0.99 -3.97
N ASN A 187 0.00 -1.77 -3.86
CA ASN A 187 -0.97 -1.63 -2.75
C ASN A 187 -0.77 -2.76 -1.72
N VAL A 188 -0.81 -2.39 -0.44
CA VAL A 188 -0.63 -3.31 0.69
C VAL A 188 -1.55 -2.89 1.82
N ASP A 189 -2.30 -3.84 2.38
CA ASP A 189 -3.13 -3.61 3.56
C ASP A 189 -2.30 -3.52 4.86
N CYS A 190 -2.85 -2.88 5.89
CA CYS A 190 -2.12 -2.57 7.13
C CYS A 190 -1.83 -3.79 8.02
N ASP A 191 -2.52 -4.90 7.78
CA ASP A 191 -2.31 -6.21 8.41
C ASP A 191 -1.32 -7.09 7.64
N MET A 192 -0.83 -6.62 6.48
CA MET A 192 0.17 -7.29 5.65
C MET A 192 1.53 -6.60 5.78
N TYR A 193 2.62 -7.32 5.57
CA TYR A 193 3.97 -6.77 5.53
C TYR A 193 4.83 -7.47 4.48
N SER A 194 5.96 -6.86 4.12
CA SER A 194 6.95 -7.46 3.22
C SER A 194 7.72 -8.58 3.94
N ASN A 195 7.55 -9.80 3.45
CA ASN A 195 8.25 -11.00 3.92
C ASN A 195 9.42 -11.41 3.02
N ASN A 196 9.53 -10.79 1.83
CA ASN A 196 10.64 -10.93 0.91
C ASN A 196 11.03 -9.57 0.32
N SER A 197 12.24 -9.11 0.59
CA SER A 197 12.75 -7.83 0.07
C SER A 197 13.00 -7.76 -1.42
N ASP A 198 13.03 -8.89 -2.12
CA ASP A 198 13.17 -8.91 -3.57
C ASP A 198 11.83 -8.82 -4.31
N ALA A 199 10.69 -8.74 -3.60
CA ALA A 199 9.36 -8.73 -4.23
C ALA A 199 9.17 -7.62 -5.29
N ILE A 200 9.79 -6.45 -5.11
CA ILE A 200 9.78 -5.39 -6.12
C ILE A 200 10.55 -5.84 -7.37
N ARG A 201 11.75 -6.40 -7.19
CA ARG A 201 12.60 -6.85 -8.31
C ARG A 201 11.91 -7.97 -9.08
N ASP A 202 11.31 -8.93 -8.38
CA ASP A 202 10.54 -10.02 -8.98
C ASP A 202 9.37 -9.48 -9.81
N ALA A 203 8.60 -8.53 -9.27
CA ALA A 203 7.51 -7.91 -10.02
C ALA A 203 8.01 -7.15 -11.27
N MET A 204 9.15 -6.45 -11.15
CA MET A 204 9.75 -5.73 -12.27
C MET A 204 10.20 -6.65 -13.41
N CYS A 205 10.59 -7.90 -13.12
CA CYS A 205 10.92 -8.88 -14.17
C CYS A 205 9.74 -9.10 -15.14
N PHE A 206 8.51 -9.15 -14.65
CA PHE A 206 7.33 -9.29 -15.51
C PHE A 206 7.04 -8.04 -16.33
N PHE A 207 7.18 -6.85 -15.73
CA PHE A 207 6.87 -5.62 -16.46
C PHE A 207 7.93 -5.23 -17.49
N LEU A 208 9.18 -5.58 -17.26
CA LEU A 208 10.33 -5.27 -18.11
C LEU A 208 10.62 -6.35 -19.15
N ASP A 209 9.87 -7.46 -19.13
CA ASP A 209 9.95 -8.48 -20.17
C ASP A 209 9.68 -7.87 -21.56
N GLN A 210 10.58 -8.15 -22.50
CA GLN A 210 10.58 -7.51 -23.82
C GLN A 210 9.42 -7.96 -24.70
N GLU A 211 8.92 -9.19 -24.51
CA GLU A 211 7.90 -9.78 -25.38
C GLU A 211 6.50 -9.57 -24.84
N MET A 212 6.31 -9.77 -23.54
CA MET A 212 5.00 -9.83 -22.89
C MET A 212 4.79 -8.73 -21.87
N GLY A 213 5.85 -8.08 -21.37
CA GLY A 213 5.75 -7.12 -20.27
C GLY A 213 4.84 -5.94 -20.57
N HIS A 214 4.80 -5.46 -21.82
CA HIS A 214 3.90 -4.38 -22.26
C HIS A 214 2.40 -4.75 -22.19
N LYS A 215 2.05 -6.04 -22.13
CA LYS A 215 0.65 -6.51 -21.99
C LYS A 215 0.22 -6.66 -20.54
N ILE A 216 1.17 -6.71 -19.60
CA ILE A 216 0.90 -6.94 -18.18
C ILE A 216 0.49 -5.64 -17.52
N ALA A 217 -0.75 -5.55 -17.08
CA ALA A 217 -1.26 -4.45 -16.27
C ALA A 217 -0.80 -4.53 -14.82
N PHE A 218 -0.81 -5.74 -14.25
CA PHE A 218 -0.46 -5.95 -12.85
C PHE A 218 0.10 -7.33 -12.54
N VAL A 219 0.87 -7.40 -11.46
CA VAL A 219 1.45 -8.63 -10.90
C VAL A 219 0.86 -8.83 -9.51
N GLN A 220 0.05 -9.87 -9.37
CA GLN A 220 -0.62 -10.26 -8.12
C GLN A 220 0.24 -11.26 -7.36
N HIS A 221 0.45 -11.03 -6.07
CA HIS A 221 1.04 -12.02 -5.18
C HIS A 221 -0.03 -12.71 -4.33
N PRO A 222 0.16 -13.98 -3.94
CA PRO A 222 -0.71 -14.64 -2.97
C PRO A 222 -0.79 -13.89 -1.64
N GLN A 223 -1.96 -13.93 -1.01
CA GLN A 223 -2.17 -13.41 0.34
C GLN A 223 -1.93 -14.54 1.36
N ASN A 224 -0.87 -14.43 2.16
CA ASN A 224 -0.51 -15.46 3.14
C ASN A 224 -0.56 -14.91 4.58
N TYR A 225 -0.71 -15.81 5.55
CA TYR A 225 -0.87 -15.45 6.96
C TYR A 225 0.01 -16.28 7.89
N ASN A 226 0.67 -15.63 8.85
CA ASN A 226 1.57 -16.30 9.80
C ASN A 226 0.88 -16.85 11.05
N ASN A 227 -0.37 -16.46 11.31
CA ASN A 227 -1.12 -16.84 12.51
C ASN A 227 -2.09 -18.02 12.28
N MET A 228 -1.90 -18.79 11.21
CA MET A 228 -2.74 -19.94 10.91
C MET A 228 -2.40 -21.15 11.79
N THR A 229 -3.42 -21.76 12.39
CA THR A 229 -3.24 -22.99 13.15
C THR A 229 -3.03 -24.19 12.23
N LYS A 230 -2.32 -25.21 12.72
CA LYS A 230 -2.10 -26.47 11.99
C LYS A 230 -3.40 -27.11 11.47
N ASN A 231 -4.49 -26.98 12.22
CA ASN A 231 -5.78 -27.58 11.86
C ASN A 231 -6.59 -26.72 10.88
N ASN A 232 -6.29 -25.42 10.78
CA ASN A 232 -6.93 -24.48 9.85
C ASN A 232 -8.47 -24.64 9.77
N ILE A 233 -9.13 -24.78 10.93
CA ILE A 233 -10.55 -25.17 11.02
C ILE A 233 -11.52 -24.18 10.36
N TYR A 234 -11.08 -22.95 10.10
CA TYR A 234 -11.87 -21.91 9.45
C TYR A 234 -11.57 -21.77 7.94
N GLY A 235 -10.54 -22.44 7.42
CA GLY A 235 -10.17 -22.37 6.00
C GLY A 235 -9.46 -21.07 5.57
N ASN A 236 -9.04 -20.22 6.52
CA ASN A 236 -8.49 -18.88 6.26
C ASN A 236 -7.10 -18.88 5.60
N SER A 237 -6.43 -20.04 5.46
CA SER A 237 -5.14 -20.13 4.78
C SER A 237 -5.17 -19.79 3.29
N PHE A 238 -6.36 -19.81 2.66
CA PHE A 238 -6.55 -19.60 1.21
C PHE A 238 -5.68 -20.48 0.29
N ASN A 239 -5.28 -21.68 0.76
CA ASN A 239 -4.41 -22.58 0.00
C ASN A 239 -4.93 -22.90 -1.41
N VAL A 240 -6.23 -23.12 -1.58
CA VAL A 240 -6.84 -23.41 -2.90
C VAL A 240 -6.72 -22.20 -3.83
N LEU A 241 -7.12 -21.03 -3.35
CA LEU A 241 -6.98 -19.77 -4.09
C LEU A 241 -5.51 -19.53 -4.49
N ASN A 242 -4.60 -19.59 -3.52
CA ASN A 242 -3.20 -19.23 -3.69
C ASN A 242 -2.37 -20.22 -4.54
N HIS A 243 -2.65 -21.52 -4.45
CA HIS A 243 -1.85 -22.55 -5.13
C HIS A 243 -2.52 -23.17 -6.35
N VAL A 244 -3.84 -23.03 -6.49
CA VAL A 244 -4.60 -23.62 -7.61
C VAL A 244 -5.22 -22.52 -8.47
N GLU A 245 -6.11 -21.71 -7.92
CA GLU A 245 -6.92 -20.79 -8.73
C GLU A 245 -6.09 -19.67 -9.35
N LEU A 246 -5.31 -18.92 -8.55
CA LEU A 246 -4.49 -17.81 -9.07
C LEU A 246 -3.50 -18.27 -10.14
N ARG A 247 -2.91 -19.47 -9.97
CA ARG A 247 -1.99 -20.06 -10.96
C ARG A 247 -2.71 -20.58 -12.19
N GLY A 248 -3.92 -21.14 -12.02
CA GLY A 248 -4.74 -21.61 -13.12
C GLY A 248 -5.14 -20.49 -14.07
N PHE A 249 -5.44 -19.30 -13.52
CA PHE A 249 -5.83 -18.14 -14.32
C PHE A 249 -4.73 -17.56 -15.20
N ASP A 250 -3.44 -17.82 -14.91
CA ASP A 250 -2.33 -17.40 -15.78
C ASP A 250 -2.46 -17.97 -17.21
N GLY A 251 -3.13 -19.13 -17.38
CA GLY A 251 -3.40 -19.72 -18.68
C GLY A 251 -4.43 -18.98 -19.53
N VAL A 252 -5.26 -18.12 -18.93
CA VAL A 252 -6.40 -17.43 -19.58
C VAL A 252 -6.33 -15.90 -19.46
N GLY A 253 -5.15 -15.34 -19.23
CA GLY A 253 -4.94 -13.88 -19.18
C GLY A 253 -4.52 -13.33 -17.82
N GLY A 254 -4.42 -14.19 -16.80
CA GLY A 254 -3.94 -13.85 -15.46
C GLY A 254 -5.03 -13.79 -14.40
N PRO A 255 -4.66 -13.80 -13.11
CA PRO A 255 -5.59 -13.72 -12.00
C PRO A 255 -6.26 -12.35 -11.88
N LEU A 256 -7.39 -12.30 -11.19
CA LEU A 256 -8.00 -11.04 -10.76
C LEU A 256 -7.20 -10.39 -9.61
N TYR A 257 -7.43 -9.09 -9.42
CA TYR A 257 -6.88 -8.33 -8.30
C TYR A 257 -7.63 -8.69 -7.01
N ILE A 258 -6.89 -9.06 -5.95
CA ILE A 258 -7.45 -9.55 -4.67
C ILE A 258 -7.16 -8.63 -3.47
N GLY A 259 -6.99 -7.33 -3.71
CA GLY A 259 -7.05 -6.31 -2.66
C GLY A 259 -5.73 -5.93 -1.98
N THR A 260 -4.68 -6.76 -2.06
CA THR A 260 -3.37 -6.52 -1.43
C THR A 260 -2.22 -7.20 -2.18
N GLY A 261 -0.97 -6.77 -1.95
CA GLY A 261 0.22 -7.41 -2.53
C GLY A 261 0.30 -7.36 -4.05
N CYS A 262 -0.34 -6.35 -4.67
CA CYS A 262 -0.47 -6.24 -6.12
C CYS A 262 0.32 -5.04 -6.63
N PHE A 263 1.18 -5.28 -7.63
CA PHE A 263 1.88 -4.22 -8.34
C PHE A 263 1.08 -3.86 -9.58
N HIS A 264 0.63 -2.62 -9.69
CA HIS A 264 -0.15 -2.11 -10.82
C HIS A 264 0.65 -1.10 -11.63
N ARG A 265 0.50 -1.11 -12.96
CA ARG A 265 0.81 0.06 -13.78
C ARG A 265 -0.13 1.21 -13.42
N ARG A 266 0.43 2.38 -13.15
CA ARG A 266 -0.33 3.60 -12.84
C ARG A 266 -1.34 3.91 -13.94
N GLU A 267 -0.92 3.85 -15.21
CA GLU A 267 -1.80 4.23 -16.32
C GLU A 267 -3.03 3.34 -16.45
N VAL A 268 -2.89 2.06 -16.09
CA VAL A 268 -4.00 1.10 -16.06
C VAL A 268 -5.00 1.50 -15.00
N LEU A 269 -4.53 1.80 -13.79
CA LEU A 269 -5.38 2.38 -12.74
C LEU A 269 -5.96 3.73 -13.18
N CYS A 270 -5.26 4.51 -14.02
CA CYS A 270 -5.77 5.76 -14.59
C CYS A 270 -6.71 5.58 -15.79
N GLY A 271 -7.17 4.36 -16.08
CA GLY A 271 -8.21 4.11 -17.07
C GLY A 271 -7.71 3.74 -18.47
N ARG A 272 -6.41 3.55 -18.66
CA ARG A 272 -5.83 3.26 -19.98
C ARG A 272 -6.38 1.94 -20.54
N ARG A 273 -6.82 1.95 -21.81
CA ARG A 273 -7.12 0.74 -22.58
C ARG A 273 -5.85 0.21 -23.23
N PHE A 274 -5.73 -1.12 -23.32
CA PHE A 274 -4.58 -1.75 -23.96
C PHE A 274 -4.62 -1.50 -25.48
N THR A 275 -3.45 -1.21 -26.04
CA THR A 275 -3.24 -1.13 -27.49
C THR A 275 -1.92 -1.82 -27.84
N ASN A 276 -1.82 -2.43 -29.02
CA ASN A 276 -0.63 -3.20 -29.39
C ASN A 276 0.66 -2.36 -29.52
N ASP A 277 0.53 -1.05 -29.72
CA ASP A 277 1.62 -0.08 -29.77
C ASP A 277 1.99 0.48 -28.39
N TYR A 278 1.36 0.00 -27.32
CA TYR A 278 1.60 0.46 -25.96
C TYR A 278 3.07 0.31 -25.55
N LYS A 279 3.60 1.40 -24.98
CA LYS A 279 4.90 1.43 -24.32
C LYS A 279 4.78 2.22 -23.03
N GLU A 280 5.31 1.65 -21.95
CA GLU A 280 5.39 2.32 -20.66
C GLU A 280 6.45 3.42 -20.71
N ASP A 281 6.11 4.56 -20.10
CA ASP A 281 7.10 5.60 -19.81
C ASP A 281 7.82 5.25 -18.50
N TRP A 282 8.86 4.43 -18.60
CA TRP A 282 9.69 4.04 -17.45
C TRP A 282 10.45 5.20 -16.82
N ASP A 283 10.60 6.25 -17.61
CA ASP A 283 11.22 7.51 -17.24
C ASP A 283 10.24 8.44 -16.53
N ARG A 284 8.97 8.02 -16.37
CA ARG A 284 7.95 8.75 -15.64
C ARG A 284 8.39 8.97 -14.20
N GLY A 285 8.26 10.22 -13.78
CA GLY A 285 8.57 10.68 -12.45
C GLY A 285 8.82 12.18 -12.48
N ILE A 286 8.80 12.82 -11.32
CA ILE A 286 9.19 14.23 -11.24
C ILE A 286 10.71 14.30 -11.39
N LYS A 287 11.19 14.38 -12.63
CA LYS A 287 12.59 14.66 -12.99
C LYS A 287 12.87 16.12 -12.60
N GLU A 288 13.78 16.33 -11.66
CA GLU A 288 14.07 17.63 -11.04
C GLU A 288 14.16 18.80 -12.04
N LYS A 289 13.19 19.73 -11.98
CA LYS A 289 13.28 21.14 -12.44
C LYS A 289 12.05 22.00 -12.16
N ILE A 290 11.16 21.59 -11.25
CA ILE A 290 10.18 22.51 -10.67
C ILE A 290 10.53 22.57 -9.19
N GLU A 291 11.24 23.63 -8.79
CA GLU A 291 11.47 24.01 -7.39
C GLU A 291 10.13 24.42 -6.76
N LEU A 292 9.22 23.47 -6.60
CA LEU A 292 8.14 23.65 -5.65
C LEU A 292 8.73 23.32 -4.29
N SER A 293 8.63 24.25 -3.35
CA SER A 293 8.92 23.91 -1.96
C SER A 293 8.03 22.74 -1.52
N ILE A 294 8.48 21.97 -0.53
CA ILE A 294 7.67 20.89 0.05
C ILE A 294 6.27 21.40 0.41
N ASN A 295 6.19 22.61 0.97
CA ASN A 295 4.92 23.27 1.29
C ASN A 295 4.03 23.43 0.05
N GLN A 296 4.56 23.90 -1.08
CA GLN A 296 3.78 24.05 -2.32
C GLN A 296 3.36 22.69 -2.88
N THR A 297 4.20 21.67 -2.73
CA THR A 297 3.88 20.29 -3.14
C THR A 297 2.78 19.70 -2.28
N GLU A 298 2.83 19.90 -0.96
CA GLU A 298 1.79 19.50 -0.02
C GLU A 298 0.47 20.20 -0.29
N GLU A 299 0.47 21.52 -0.55
CA GLU A 299 -0.76 22.26 -0.86
C GLU A 299 -1.40 21.77 -2.18
N LYS A 300 -0.59 21.50 -3.20
CA LYS A 300 -1.07 20.86 -4.43
C LYS A 300 -1.64 19.47 -4.15
N ALA A 301 -0.96 18.66 -3.36
CA ALA A 301 -1.43 17.33 -2.99
C ALA A 301 -2.74 17.38 -2.19
N LYS A 302 -2.87 18.29 -1.22
CA LYS A 302 -4.10 18.52 -0.45
C LYS A 302 -5.27 18.85 -1.36
N SER A 303 -5.06 19.71 -2.37
CA SER A 303 -6.12 20.04 -3.34
C SER A 303 -6.66 18.81 -4.08
N LEU A 304 -5.83 17.79 -4.30
CA LEU A 304 -6.18 16.52 -4.95
C LEU A 304 -6.80 15.46 -4.01
N ALA A 305 -6.73 15.70 -2.70
CA ALA A 305 -7.28 14.85 -1.66
C ALA A 305 -8.65 15.35 -1.14
N THR A 306 -9.23 16.38 -1.77
CA THR A 306 -10.55 16.92 -1.42
C THR A 306 -11.69 15.99 -1.88
N CYS A 307 -12.85 16.10 -1.23
CA CYS A 307 -14.04 15.33 -1.64
C CYS A 307 -14.60 15.80 -3.00
N PHE A 308 -14.28 17.04 -3.41
CA PHE A 308 -14.72 17.62 -4.68
C PHE A 308 -13.97 17.10 -5.90
N CYS A 309 -12.77 16.54 -5.74
CA CYS A 309 -11.99 16.02 -6.87
C CYS A 309 -12.70 14.96 -7.70
N GLU A 310 -13.66 14.26 -7.11
CA GLU A 310 -14.35 13.14 -7.74
C GLU A 310 -15.70 13.58 -8.34
N HIS A 311 -16.20 14.76 -7.96
CA HIS A 311 -17.50 15.26 -8.37
C HIS A 311 -17.55 15.54 -9.88
N ASN A 312 -18.54 14.96 -10.57
CA ASN A 312 -18.69 15.04 -12.03
C ASN A 312 -17.45 14.57 -12.82
N THR A 313 -16.65 13.68 -12.24
CA THR A 313 -15.51 13.05 -12.91
C THR A 313 -15.77 11.56 -13.14
N GLN A 314 -14.81 10.89 -13.79
CA GLN A 314 -14.85 9.45 -14.02
C GLN A 314 -14.16 8.63 -12.92
N TRP A 315 -13.70 9.26 -11.83
CA TRP A 315 -13.09 8.57 -10.69
C TRP A 315 -14.09 7.62 -10.01
N GLY A 316 -13.65 6.40 -9.73
CA GLY A 316 -14.48 5.32 -9.20
C GLY A 316 -15.37 4.63 -10.22
N ASN A 317 -15.63 5.24 -11.37
CA ASN A 317 -16.48 4.68 -12.43
C ASN A 317 -15.64 4.08 -13.55
N GLU A 318 -14.83 4.89 -14.24
CA GLU A 318 -13.89 4.43 -15.28
C GLU A 318 -12.43 4.52 -14.82
N ILE A 319 -12.11 5.42 -13.90
CA ILE A 319 -10.74 5.70 -13.46
C ILE A 319 -10.57 5.30 -11.99
N GLY A 320 -9.44 4.69 -11.67
CA GLY A 320 -9.09 4.24 -10.32
C GLY A 320 -9.72 2.90 -9.96
N VAL A 321 -9.66 2.59 -8.67
CA VAL A 321 -10.38 1.51 -8.02
C VAL A 321 -11.88 1.81 -8.07
N LYS A 322 -12.68 0.82 -8.47
CA LYS A 322 -14.12 0.98 -8.72
C LYS A 322 -14.91 1.25 -7.44
N TYR A 323 -15.97 2.03 -7.55
CA TYR A 323 -16.92 2.30 -6.47
C TYR A 323 -18.17 1.42 -6.57
N GLY A 324 -18.96 1.40 -5.51
CA GLY A 324 -20.30 0.78 -5.50
C GLY A 324 -20.33 -0.73 -5.32
N CYS A 325 -19.19 -1.39 -5.11
CA CYS A 325 -19.12 -2.83 -4.85
C CYS A 325 -18.26 -3.13 -3.61
N PRO A 326 -18.71 -3.97 -2.67
CA PRO A 326 -17.91 -4.43 -1.51
C PRO A 326 -16.65 -5.23 -1.85
N VAL A 327 -16.54 -5.74 -3.08
CA VAL A 327 -15.37 -6.40 -3.67
C VAL A 327 -14.77 -5.50 -4.77
N GLU A 328 -14.48 -4.25 -4.40
CA GLU A 328 -13.97 -3.24 -5.33
C GLU A 328 -12.69 -3.67 -6.06
N ASP A 329 -11.91 -4.53 -5.44
CA ASP A 329 -10.67 -5.10 -5.95
C ASP A 329 -10.94 -6.02 -7.14
N VAL A 330 -11.80 -7.02 -6.96
CA VAL A 330 -12.16 -8.01 -7.99
C VAL A 330 -12.73 -7.30 -9.22
N ILE A 331 -13.71 -6.43 -9.03
CA ILE A 331 -14.34 -5.71 -10.15
C ILE A 331 -13.37 -4.74 -10.85
N THR A 332 -12.40 -4.17 -10.12
CA THR A 332 -11.33 -3.36 -10.72
C THR A 332 -10.44 -4.22 -11.60
N GLY A 333 -9.97 -5.37 -11.11
CA GLY A 333 -9.16 -6.32 -11.88
C GLY A 333 -9.88 -6.80 -13.14
N LEU A 334 -11.16 -7.11 -13.00
CA LEU A 334 -12.02 -7.54 -14.10
C LEU A 334 -12.20 -6.45 -15.15
N THR A 335 -12.44 -5.20 -14.72
CA THR A 335 -12.51 -4.07 -15.66
C THR A 335 -11.20 -3.83 -16.40
N ILE A 336 -10.06 -4.07 -15.74
CA ILE A 336 -8.74 -3.97 -16.37
C ILE A 336 -8.61 -5.03 -17.48
N HIS A 337 -9.02 -6.28 -17.22
CA HIS A 337 -9.03 -7.34 -18.23
C HIS A 337 -9.97 -7.03 -19.40
N CYS A 338 -11.18 -6.53 -19.14
CA CYS A 338 -12.11 -6.09 -20.20
C CYS A 338 -11.54 -4.95 -21.08
N ARG A 339 -10.50 -4.25 -20.62
CA ARG A 339 -9.78 -3.24 -21.40
C ARG A 339 -8.63 -3.80 -22.23
N GLY A 340 -8.53 -5.12 -22.33
CA GLY A 340 -7.54 -5.86 -23.13
C GLY A 340 -6.21 -6.10 -22.42
N TRP A 341 -6.09 -5.76 -21.14
CA TRP A 341 -4.87 -6.00 -20.38
C TRP A 341 -4.81 -7.42 -19.82
N LYS A 342 -3.60 -7.91 -19.57
CA LYS A 342 -3.33 -9.16 -18.87
C LYS A 342 -2.78 -8.90 -17.47
N SER A 343 -2.81 -9.91 -16.61
CA SER A 343 -2.13 -9.93 -15.32
C SER A 343 -1.28 -11.20 -15.17
N VAL A 344 -0.50 -11.27 -14.10
CA VAL A 344 0.30 -12.44 -13.76
C VAL A 344 0.22 -12.72 -12.27
N CYS A 345 0.16 -13.99 -11.88
CA CYS A 345 0.42 -14.44 -10.52
C CYS A 345 1.93 -14.65 -10.29
N ASN A 346 2.52 -13.96 -9.32
CA ASN A 346 3.89 -14.26 -8.88
C ASN A 346 3.86 -14.95 -7.51
N ASN A 347 4.34 -16.19 -7.46
CA ASN A 347 4.40 -16.99 -6.23
C ASN A 347 5.85 -17.45 -5.98
N PRO A 348 6.72 -16.56 -5.47
CA PRO A 348 8.12 -16.85 -5.22
C PRO A 348 8.31 -17.91 -4.09
N PRO A 349 9.46 -18.62 -4.04
CA PRO A 349 9.71 -19.63 -3.02
C PRO A 349 9.59 -19.14 -1.58
N ARG A 350 9.99 -17.88 -1.34
CA ARG A 350 9.68 -17.15 -0.11
C ARG A 350 8.47 -16.28 -0.40
N GLU A 351 7.39 -16.49 0.34
CA GLU A 351 6.18 -15.67 0.24
C GLU A 351 6.52 -14.18 0.26
N ALA A 352 6.05 -13.43 -0.72
CA ALA A 352 6.37 -12.01 -0.85
C ALA A 352 5.74 -11.17 0.27
N PHE A 353 4.47 -11.48 0.57
CA PHE A 353 3.67 -10.78 1.55
C PHE A 353 3.06 -11.77 2.53
N THR A 354 3.15 -11.43 3.80
CA THR A 354 2.57 -12.19 4.91
C THR A 354 1.84 -11.23 5.82
N GLY A 355 0.74 -11.66 6.41
CA GLY A 355 -0.04 -10.85 7.34
C GLY A 355 -0.70 -11.65 8.43
N VAL A 356 -1.74 -11.07 9.02
CA VAL A 356 -2.51 -11.66 10.13
C VAL A 356 -3.94 -11.89 9.68
N GLY A 357 -4.33 -13.16 9.51
CA GLY A 357 -5.69 -13.52 9.13
C GLY A 357 -6.68 -13.53 10.31
N PRO A 358 -7.99 -13.62 10.07
CA PRO A 358 -9.00 -13.71 11.12
C PRO A 358 -8.77 -14.90 12.06
N THR A 359 -8.86 -14.66 13.38
CA THR A 359 -8.59 -15.68 14.40
C THR A 359 -9.84 -16.28 15.04
N THR A 360 -11.02 -15.72 14.74
CA THR A 360 -12.30 -16.18 15.29
C THR A 360 -13.28 -16.53 14.18
N LEU A 361 -14.21 -17.44 14.47
CA LEU A 361 -15.30 -17.79 13.56
C LEU A 361 -16.15 -16.56 13.19
N ALA A 362 -16.42 -15.69 14.17
CA ALA A 362 -17.23 -14.49 13.96
C ALA A 362 -16.58 -13.54 12.94
N GLN A 363 -15.27 -13.27 13.08
CA GLN A 363 -14.53 -12.46 12.11
C GLN A 363 -14.49 -13.12 10.73
N THR A 364 -14.29 -14.43 10.68
CA THR A 364 -14.26 -15.20 9.42
C THR A 364 -15.60 -15.11 8.69
N ILE A 365 -16.72 -15.35 9.37
CA ILE A 365 -18.06 -15.27 8.77
C ILE A 365 -18.35 -13.85 8.28
N LEU A 366 -17.97 -12.82 9.04
CA LEU A 366 -18.15 -11.43 8.62
C LEU A 366 -17.36 -11.10 7.35
N GLN A 367 -16.13 -11.61 7.22
CA GLN A 367 -15.32 -11.45 6.02
C GLN A 367 -15.96 -12.15 4.81
N HIS A 368 -16.28 -13.43 4.95
CA HIS A 368 -16.91 -14.20 3.85
C HIS A 368 -18.27 -13.65 3.46
N LYS A 369 -19.09 -13.20 4.42
CA LYS A 369 -20.38 -12.55 4.14
C LYS A 369 -20.20 -11.33 3.25
N ARG A 370 -19.24 -10.45 3.57
CA ARG A 370 -18.96 -9.26 2.76
C ARG A 370 -18.56 -9.62 1.33
N TRP A 371 -17.76 -10.67 1.16
CA TRP A 371 -17.38 -11.15 -0.16
C TRP A 371 -18.59 -11.70 -0.92
N SER A 372 -19.41 -12.55 -0.31
CA SER A 372 -20.63 -13.07 -0.91
C SER A 372 -21.57 -11.96 -1.38
N GLU A 373 -21.84 -10.96 -0.52
CA GLU A 373 -22.68 -9.79 -0.88
C GLU A 373 -22.08 -8.97 -2.03
N GLY A 374 -20.75 -8.86 -2.07
CA GLY A 374 -20.04 -8.19 -3.14
C GLY A 374 -20.14 -8.92 -4.49
N TYR A 375 -19.92 -10.23 -4.49
CA TYR A 375 -20.04 -11.07 -5.69
C TYR A 375 -21.47 -11.05 -6.23
N GLU A 376 -22.48 -11.12 -5.37
CA GLU A 376 -23.89 -11.02 -5.78
C GLU A 376 -24.20 -9.65 -6.39
N SER A 377 -23.68 -8.56 -5.80
CA SER A 377 -23.83 -7.20 -6.35
C SER A 377 -23.20 -7.07 -7.74
N MET A 378 -22.02 -7.69 -7.94
CA MET A 378 -21.33 -7.71 -9.23
C MET A 378 -22.12 -8.48 -10.28
N ASP A 379 -22.61 -9.68 -9.96
CA ASP A 379 -23.39 -10.50 -10.88
C ASP A 379 -24.69 -9.82 -11.31
N HIS A 380 -25.39 -9.18 -10.36
CA HIS A 380 -26.59 -8.40 -10.68
C HIS A 380 -26.28 -7.22 -11.61
N ALA A 381 -25.19 -6.49 -11.35
CA ALA A 381 -24.77 -5.38 -12.21
C ALA A 381 -24.42 -5.86 -13.64
N LEU A 382 -23.80 -7.04 -13.77
CA LEU A 382 -23.48 -7.65 -15.05
C LEU A 382 -24.74 -8.14 -15.80
N HIS A 383 -25.70 -8.74 -15.10
CA HIS A 383 -26.98 -9.17 -15.69
C HIS A 383 -27.89 -8.01 -16.12
N VAL A 384 -27.90 -6.90 -15.38
CA VAL A 384 -28.66 -5.70 -15.78
C VAL A 384 -28.00 -4.99 -16.98
N CYS A 385 -26.68 -5.12 -17.15
CA CYS A 385 -25.95 -4.62 -18.31
C CYS A 385 -26.04 -5.56 -19.54
N HIS A 386 -27.25 -5.88 -20.01
CA HIS A 386 -27.50 -6.62 -21.26
C HIS A 386 -27.08 -5.86 -22.55
N SER A 387 -26.22 -4.84 -22.47
CA SER A 387 -25.68 -4.10 -23.63
C SER A 387 -24.17 -4.30 -23.87
N CYS A 388 -23.49 -5.15 -23.09
CA CYS A 388 -22.09 -5.49 -23.35
C CYS A 388 -21.98 -6.85 -24.04
N GLU A 389 -22.24 -6.90 -25.35
CA GLU A 389 -21.91 -8.05 -26.21
C GLU A 389 -20.40 -8.42 -26.18
N GLU A 390 -19.53 -7.59 -25.60
CA GLU A 390 -18.09 -7.86 -25.43
C GLU A 390 -17.76 -8.83 -24.26
N TYR A 391 -18.68 -9.10 -23.33
CA TYR A 391 -18.36 -9.87 -22.12
C TYR A 391 -18.27 -11.39 -22.36
N LEU A 392 -19.09 -11.92 -23.27
CA LEU A 392 -19.07 -13.34 -23.68
C LEU A 392 -17.83 -13.71 -24.53
N GLN A 393 -17.00 -12.74 -24.89
CA GLN A 393 -15.71 -12.98 -25.55
C GLN A 393 -14.52 -13.01 -24.57
N CYS A 394 -14.73 -12.66 -23.29
CA CYS A 394 -13.67 -12.62 -22.26
C CYS A 394 -13.68 -13.81 -21.29
N ILE A 395 -14.66 -14.71 -21.39
CA ILE A 395 -14.72 -16.02 -20.70
C ILE A 395 -14.58 -17.09 -21.78
#